data_AF-A0AAJ1A7C2-F1
#
_entry.id   AF-A0AAJ1A7C2-F1
#
_cell.length_a   1.000
_cell.length_b   1.000
_cell.length_c   1.000
_cell.angle_alpha   90.00
_cell.angle_beta   90.00
_cell.angle_gamma   90.00
#
_symmetry.space_group_name_H-M   'P 1'
#
loop_
_entity.id
_entity.type
_entity.pdbx_description
1 polymer ?
#
loop_
_entity_poly.entity_id
_entity_poly.type
_entity_poly.pdbx_seq_one_letter_code
_entity_poly.pdbx_strand_id
1 'polypeptide(L)'
;MSEEAFEVDRFLALVAAAQDRDIRLTSIQAGLLVAAELGIARDSRAFARKLGIAHSLVLRELNVLAEREGVLQIVKRDLRTMRVHYTLPPRGEV
;
A
#
# COMPACT_ATOMS: atom_id res chain seq x y z
N MET A 1 -27.47 -0.70 -2.17
CA MET A 1 -26.01 -0.39 -2.20
C MET A 1 -25.39 -1.30 -3.24
N SER A 2 -24.52 -0.80 -4.12
CA SER A 2 -23.83 -1.66 -5.09
C SER A 2 -22.74 -2.48 -4.40
N GLU A 3 -22.41 -3.65 -4.95
CA GLU A 3 -21.30 -4.49 -4.50
C GLU A 3 -19.97 -3.72 -4.50
N GLU A 4 -19.77 -2.87 -5.51
CA GLU A 4 -18.60 -1.99 -5.60
C GLU A 4 -18.51 -0.99 -4.43
N ALA A 5 -19.62 -0.37 -4.02
CA ALA A 5 -19.62 0.54 -2.88
C ALA A 5 -19.24 -0.19 -1.58
N PHE A 6 -19.71 -1.42 -1.40
CA PHE A 6 -19.35 -2.25 -0.26
C PHE A 6 -17.87 -2.61 -0.23
N GLU A 7 -17.28 -2.98 -1.37
CA GLU A 7 -15.84 -3.26 -1.48
C GLU A 7 -14.98 -2.01 -1.18
N VAL A 8 -15.44 -0.83 -1.61
CA VAL A 8 -14.79 0.46 -1.29
C VAL A 8 -14.86 0.74 0.22
N ASP A 9 -16.03 0.62 0.83
CA ASP A 9 -16.21 0.84 2.27
C ASP A 9 -15.36 -0.14 3.09
N ARG A 10 -15.30 -1.41 2.66
CA ARG A 10 -14.45 -2.43 3.27
C ARG A 10 -12.97 -2.08 3.15
N PHE A 11 -12.52 -1.63 1.98
CA PHE A 11 -11.15 -1.18 1.79
C PHE A 11 -10.81 -0.01 2.73
N LEU A 12 -11.66 1.01 2.78
CA LEU A 12 -11.45 2.18 3.64
C LEU A 12 -11.44 1.82 5.13
N ALA A 13 -12.31 0.91 5.57
CA ALA A 13 -12.33 0.41 6.94
C ALA A 13 -11.02 -0.32 7.30
N LEU A 14 -10.45 -1.11 6.38
CA LEU A 14 -9.16 -1.78 6.59
C LEU A 14 -7.99 -0.79 6.64
N VAL A 15 -8.03 0.27 5.82
CA VAL A 15 -7.03 1.35 5.88
C VAL A 15 -7.09 2.06 7.22
N ALA A 16 -8.29 2.40 7.72
CA ALA A 16 -8.46 3.00 9.04
C ALA A 16 -7.92 2.07 10.15
N ALA A 17 -8.30 0.78 10.12
CA ALA A 17 -7.81 -0.19 11.10
C ALA A 17 -6.28 -0.38 11.07
N ALA A 18 -5.64 -0.24 9.90
CA ALA A 18 -4.18 -0.26 9.80
C ALA A 18 -3.54 0.98 10.44
N GLN A 19 -4.14 2.16 10.27
CA GLN A 19 -3.67 3.39 10.94
C GLN A 19 -3.89 3.35 12.47
N ASP A 20 -4.98 2.74 12.93
CA ASP A 20 -5.23 2.57 14.37
C ASP A 20 -4.18 1.66 15.03
N ARG A 21 -3.66 0.67 14.29
CA ARG A 21 -2.59 -0.24 14.75
C ARG A 21 -1.21 0.41 14.75
N ASP A 22 -0.94 1.29 13.79
CA ASP A 22 0.30 2.09 13.76
C ASP A 22 -0.01 3.53 13.36
N ILE A 23 -0.17 4.39 14.36
CA ILE A 23 -0.48 5.82 14.21
C ILE A 23 0.57 6.59 13.40
N ARG A 24 1.75 6.02 13.18
CA ARG A 24 2.82 6.63 12.36
C ARG A 24 2.61 6.39 10.87
N LEU A 25 1.63 5.59 10.47
CA LEU A 25 1.27 5.37 9.08
C LEU A 25 0.42 6.54 8.57
N THR A 26 0.85 7.12 7.46
CA THR A 26 -0.03 8.01 6.68
C THR A 26 -1.14 7.18 6.04
N SER A 27 -2.25 7.81 5.63
CA SER A 27 -3.35 7.09 4.97
C SER A 27 -2.91 6.46 3.64
N ILE A 28 -1.92 7.05 2.95
CA ILE A 28 -1.35 6.47 1.73
C ILE A 28 -0.51 5.23 2.06
N GLN A 29 0.29 5.29 3.12
CA GLN A 29 1.08 4.15 3.57
C GLN A 29 0.19 2.98 4.00
N ALA A 30 -0.82 3.24 4.83
CA ALA A 30 -1.81 2.24 5.21
C ALA A 30 -2.54 1.68 3.98
N GLY A 31 -2.94 2.54 3.03
CA GLY A 31 -3.51 2.15 1.75
C GLY A 31 -2.61 1.21 0.94
N LEU A 32 -1.31 1.50 0.85
CA LEU A 32 -0.34 0.65 0.16
C LEU A 32 -0.26 -0.76 0.77
N LEU A 33 -0.17 -0.85 2.09
CA LEU A 33 -0.09 -2.12 2.80
C LEU A 33 -1.38 -2.94 2.61
N VAL A 34 -2.55 -2.33 2.83
CA VAL A 34 -3.85 -2.99 2.66
C VAL A 34 -4.07 -3.43 1.21
N ALA A 35 -3.73 -2.59 0.23
CA ALA A 35 -3.87 -2.94 -1.19
C ALA A 35 -2.96 -4.11 -1.60
N ALA A 36 -1.75 -4.21 -1.05
CA ALA A 36 -0.83 -5.31 -1.32
C ALA A 36 -1.30 -6.62 -0.69
N GLU A 37 -1.81 -6.54 0.54
CA GLU A 37 -2.38 -7.66 1.26
C GLU A 37 -3.61 -8.24 0.55
N LEU A 38 -4.56 -7.38 0.17
CA LEU A 38 -5.76 -7.79 -0.56
C LEU A 38 -5.49 -8.21 -2.01
N GLY A 39 -4.23 -8.12 -2.47
CA GLY A 39 -3.85 -8.42 -3.86
C GLY A 39 -4.35 -7.40 -4.89
N ILE A 40 -4.84 -6.24 -4.44
CA ILE A 40 -5.34 -5.16 -5.28
C ILE A 40 -4.20 -4.49 -6.07
N ALA A 41 -3.06 -4.25 -5.42
CA ALA A 41 -1.87 -3.68 -6.04
C ALA A 41 -0.60 -4.06 -5.28
N ARG A 42 0.43 -4.54 -5.98
CA ARG A 42 1.75 -4.89 -5.41
C ARG A 42 2.90 -4.08 -6.00
N ASP A 43 2.56 -2.95 -6.62
CA ASP A 43 3.53 -2.02 -7.18
C ASP A 43 3.00 -0.59 -7.23
N SER A 44 3.94 0.35 -7.28
CA SER A 44 3.68 1.79 -7.21
C SER A 44 2.73 2.30 -8.30
N ARG A 45 2.79 1.76 -9.52
CA ARG A 45 1.98 2.25 -10.65
C ARG A 45 0.57 1.70 -10.61
N ALA A 46 0.41 0.42 -10.29
CA ALA A 46 -0.91 -0.19 -10.13
C ALA A 46 -1.69 0.53 -9.01
N PHE A 47 -1.04 0.80 -7.88
CA PHE A 47 -1.64 1.51 -6.75
C PHE A 47 -2.05 2.94 -7.14
N ALA A 48 -1.11 3.74 -7.66
CA ALA A 48 -1.37 5.11 -8.10
C ALA A 48 -2.57 5.20 -9.06
N ARG A 49 -2.60 4.32 -10.07
CA ARG A 49 -3.68 4.28 -11.07
C ARG A 49 -5.03 3.91 -10.46
N LYS A 50 -5.09 2.88 -9.60
CA LYS A 50 -6.34 2.38 -9.02
C LYS A 50 -6.97 3.37 -8.04
N LEU A 51 -6.13 4.08 -7.28
CA LEU A 51 -6.59 5.00 -6.23
C LEU A 51 -6.65 6.46 -6.72
N GLY A 52 -6.26 6.73 -7.97
CA GLY A 52 -6.24 8.09 -8.52
C GLY A 52 -5.22 9.03 -7.86
N ILE A 53 -4.13 8.48 -7.32
CA ILE A 53 -3.10 9.21 -6.58
C ILE A 53 -1.89 9.48 -7.50
N ALA A 54 -1.27 10.65 -7.37
CA ALA A 54 -0.04 10.97 -8.08
C ALA A 54 1.07 9.93 -7.80
N HIS A 55 1.67 9.37 -8.86
CA HIS A 55 2.69 8.32 -8.73
C HIS A 55 3.93 8.79 -7.94
N SER A 56 4.34 10.06 -8.08
CA SER A 56 5.44 10.64 -7.30
C SER A 56 5.18 10.61 -5.79
N LEU A 57 3.94 10.87 -5.36
CA LEU A 57 3.56 10.79 -3.95
C LEU A 57 3.60 9.34 -3.45
N VAL A 58 3.12 8.39 -4.26
CA VAL A 58 3.22 6.96 -3.95
C VAL A 58 4.68 6.52 -3.79
N LEU A 59 5.59 7.00 -4.65
CA LEU A 59 7.01 6.69 -4.55
C LEU A 59 7.66 7.25 -3.28
N ARG A 60 7.29 8.48 -2.90
CA ARG A 60 7.75 9.09 -1.64
C ARG A 60 7.36 8.21 -0.45
N GLU A 61 6.09 7.86 -0.34
CA GLU A 61 5.59 7.06 0.78
C GLU A 61 6.15 5.64 0.79
N LEU A 62 6.33 5.02 -0.38
CA LEU A 62 6.99 3.71 -0.50
C LEU A 62 8.44 3.73 -0.03
N ASN A 63 9.19 4.79 -0.33
CA ASN A 63 10.57 4.91 0.14
C ASN A 63 10.62 5.08 1.66
N VAL A 64 9.75 5.91 2.23
CA VAL A 64 9.63 6.06 3.71
C VAL A 64 9.24 4.74 4.37
N LEU A 65 8.35 3.95 3.76
CA LEU A 65 8.01 2.62 4.30
C LEU A 65 9.16 1.62 4.17
N ALA A 66 9.92 1.66 3.08
CA ALA A 66 11.05 0.76 2.87
C ALA A 66 12.22 1.02 3.83
N GLU A 67 12.29 2.21 4.43
CA GLU A 67 13.24 2.54 5.50
C GLU A 67 12.83 1.92 6.85
N ARG A 68 11.56 1.50 7.01
CA ARG A 68 11.09 0.83 8.22
C ARG A 68 11.29 -0.67 8.11
N GLU A 69 12.13 -1.22 8.98
CA GLU A 69 12.36 -2.66 9.05
C GLU A 69 11.06 -3.43 9.32
N GLY A 70 10.88 -4.55 8.63
CA GLY A 70 9.75 -5.45 8.84
C GLY A 70 8.40 -4.94 8.37
N VAL A 71 8.31 -3.82 7.62
CA VAL A 71 7.03 -3.31 7.10
C VAL A 71 6.77 -3.79 5.68
N LEU A 72 7.74 -3.64 4.79
CA LEU A 72 7.70 -4.17 3.42
C LEU A 72 9.12 -4.36 2.89
N GLN A 73 9.24 -5.13 1.80
CA GLN A 73 10.49 -5.34 1.09
C GLN A 73 10.33 -4.92 -0.37
N ILE A 74 11.26 -4.10 -0.86
CA ILE A 74 11.33 -3.77 -2.29
C ILE A 74 11.99 -4.94 -3.04
N VAL A 75 11.25 -5.56 -3.96
CA VAL A 75 11.73 -6.73 -4.71
C VAL A 75 12.24 -6.36 -6.10
N LYS A 76 11.78 -5.24 -6.68
CA LYS A 76 12.25 -4.77 -7.99
C LYS A 76 12.02 -3.27 -8.15
N ARG A 77 12.99 -2.58 -8.74
CA ARG A 77 12.87 -1.18 -9.20
C ARG A 77 13.11 -1.13 -10.70
N ASP A 78 12.16 -0.60 -11.45
CA ASP A 78 12.29 -0.33 -12.88
C ASP A 78 12.69 1.15 -13.06
N LEU A 79 13.94 1.39 -13.44
CA LEU A 79 14.51 2.75 -13.51
C LEU A 79 13.96 3.57 -14.68
N ARG A 80 13.46 2.93 -15.74
CA ARG A 80 12.90 3.62 -16.91
C ARG A 80 11.49 4.15 -16.62
N THR A 81 10.70 3.37 -15.89
CA THR A 81 9.29 3.69 -15.60
C THR A 81 9.08 4.21 -14.18
N MET A 82 10.12 4.20 -13.36
CA MET A 82 10.06 4.48 -11.92
C MET A 82 9.05 3.59 -11.20
N ARG A 83 8.82 2.37 -11.71
CA ARG A 83 7.90 1.40 -11.09
C ARG A 83 8.64 0.63 -10.00
N VAL A 84 8.05 0.61 -8.81
CA VAL A 84 8.60 -0.11 -7.67
C VAL A 84 7.66 -1.26 -7.32
N HIS A 85 8.17 -2.48 -7.33
CA HIS A 85 7.47 -3.68 -6.87
C HIS A 85 7.92 -4.02 -5.46
N TYR A 86 6.98 -4.45 -4.63
CA TYR A 86 7.24 -4.75 -3.23
C TYR A 86 6.40 -5.93 -2.74
N THR A 87 6.85 -6.54 -1.66
CA THR A 87 6.15 -7.62 -0.95
C THR A 87 6.02 -7.26 0.52
N LEU A 88 4.94 -7.72 1.15
CA LEU A 88 4.80 -7.65 2.60
C LEU A 88 5.51 -8.87 3.21
N PRO A 89 6.11 -8.73 4.40
CA PRO A 89 6.57 -9.89 5.14
C PRO A 89 5.37 -10.81 5.44
N PRO A 90 5.62 -12.11 5.64
CA PRO A 90 4.60 -13.00 6.17
C PRO A 90 4.00 -12.38 7.44
N ARG A 91 2.69 -12.44 7.60
CA ARG A 91 2.05 -12.13 8.88
C ARG A 91 2.59 -13.16 9.89
N GLY A 92 3.59 -12.77 10.67
CA GLY A 92 4.11 -13.62 11.73
C GLY A 92 3.02 -13.86 12.76
N GLU A 93 2.72 -15.14 13.00
CA GLU A 93 2.22 -15.61 14.30
C GLU A 93 3.13 -15.02 15.38
N VAL A 94 2.56 -14.14 16.21
CA VAL A 94 3.13 -13.82 17.53
C VAL A 94 2.78 -14.94 18.49
#